data_AF-A0A538E5W9-F1
#
_entry.id   AF-A0A538E5W9-F1
#
_cell.length_a   1.000
_cell.length_b   1.000
_cell.length_c   1.000
_cell.angle_alpha   90.00
_cell.angle_beta   90.00
_cell.angle_gamma   90.00
#
_symmetry.space_group_name_H-M   'P 1'
#
loop_
_entity.id
_entity.type
_entity.pdbx_description
1 polymer ?
#
loop_
_entity_poly.entity_id
_entity_poly.type
_entity_poly.pdbx_seq_one_letter_code
_entity_poly.pdbx_strand_id
1 'polypeptide(L)' 'MPSTVKRLVIVESPAKAKTIAGYLGPGYVVEASLGHVRDLPRNAADVPVKYKKEPWA' A
#
# COMPACT_ATOMS: atom_id res chain seq x y z
N MET A 1 -22.03 -23.09 -5.81
CA MET A 1 -22.05 -21.66 -5.46
C MET A 1 -20.87 -21.02 -6.17
N PRO A 2 -21.05 -20.15 -7.19
CA PRO A 2 -19.90 -19.50 -7.80
C PRO A 2 -19.26 -18.59 -6.73
N SER A 3 -17.99 -18.83 -6.40
CA SER A 3 -17.20 -17.90 -5.60
C SER A 3 -17.04 -16.62 -6.41
N THR A 4 -17.86 -15.62 -6.13
CA THR A 4 -17.74 -14.30 -6.75
C THR A 4 -16.37 -13.73 -6.39
N VAL A 5 -15.46 -13.73 -7.35
CA VAL A 5 -14.10 -13.18 -7.20
C VAL A 5 -14.24 -11.71 -6.85
N LYS A 6 -13.92 -11.36 -5.59
CA LYS A 6 -13.85 -9.96 -5.15
C LYS A 6 -12.50 -9.38 -5.55
N ARG A 7 -12.51 -8.27 -6.29
CA ARG A 7 -11.30 -7.60 -6.78
C ARG A 7 -10.82 -6.59 -5.75
N LEU A 8 -9.54 -6.64 -5.38
CA LEU A 8 -8.92 -5.68 -4.47
C LEU A 8 -8.44 -4.45 -5.25
N VAL A 9 -8.76 -3.27 -4.76
CA VAL A 9 -8.30 -1.98 -5.25
C VAL A 9 -7.66 -1.22 -4.09
N ILE A 10 -6.42 -0.76 -4.27
CA ILE A 10 -5.68 -0.02 -3.24
C ILE A 10 -5.54 1.43 -3.70
N VAL A 11 -5.86 2.37 -2.81
CA VAL A 11 -5.77 3.82 -3.06
C VAL A 11 -4.99 4.52 -1.95
N GLU A 12 -4.50 5.74 -2.17
CA GLU A 12 -3.60 6.39 -1.21
C GLU A 12 -4.27 6.86 0.10
N SER A 13 -5.57 7.23 0.05
CA SER A 13 -6.25 7.89 1.17
C SER A 13 -7.61 7.27 1.50
N PRO A 14 -8.04 7.31 2.78
CA PRO A 14 -9.35 6.77 3.20
C PRO A 14 -10.54 7.46 2.53
N ALA A 15 -10.43 8.77 2.28
CA ALA A 15 -11.47 9.53 1.61
C ALA A 15 -11.68 9.04 0.17
N LYS A 16 -10.59 8.79 -0.58
CA LYS A 16 -10.67 8.20 -1.92
C LYS A 16 -11.24 6.79 -1.90
N ALA A 17 -10.89 5.98 -0.90
CA ALA A 17 -11.41 4.62 -0.78
C ALA A 17 -12.93 4.61 -0.62
N LYS A 18 -13.46 5.48 0.25
CA LYS A 18 -14.91 5.64 0.45
C LYS A 18 -15.64 6.06 -0.83
N THR A 19 -15.10 7.04 -1.55
CA THR A 19 -15.69 7.53 -2.81
C THR A 19 -15.68 6.46 -3.90
N ILE A 20 -14.55 5.77 -4.10
CA ILE A 20 -14.40 4.76 -5.16
C ILE A 20 -15.21 3.50 -4.84
N ALA A 21 -15.31 3.09 -3.58
CA ALA A 21 -16.15 1.96 -3.18
C ALA A 21 -17.63 2.18 -3.55
N GLY A 22 -18.12 3.42 -3.38
CA GLY A 22 -19.48 3.79 -3.80
C GLY A 22 -19.71 3.67 -5.31
N TYR A 23 -18.70 3.98 -6.13
CA TYR A 23 -18.81 3.87 -7.58
C TYR A 23 -18.71 2.44 -8.10
N LEU A 24 -17.84 1.62 -7.51
CA LEU A 24 -17.58 0.25 -7.98
C LEU A 24 -18.61 -0.77 -7.49
N GLY A 25 -19.17 -0.54 -6.30
CA GLY A 25 -20.22 -1.37 -5.75
C GLY A 25 -19.80 -2.80 -5.40
N PRO A 26 -20.77 -3.73 -5.27
CA PRO A 26 -20.53 -5.10 -4.85
C PRO A 26 -19.61 -5.85 -5.83
N GLY A 27 -18.56 -6.51 -5.31
CA GLY A 27 -17.56 -7.23 -6.11
C GLY A 27 -16.17 -6.62 -6.05
N TYR A 28 -16.03 -5.45 -5.43
CA TYR A 28 -14.75 -4.81 -5.15
C TYR A 28 -14.53 -4.66 -3.65
N VAL A 29 -13.28 -4.78 -3.24
CA VAL A 29 -12.77 -4.40 -1.91
C VAL A 29 -11.83 -3.23 -2.16
N VAL A 30 -12.11 -2.07 -1.56
CA VAL A 30 -11.33 -0.85 -1.78
C VAL A 30 -10.69 -0.45 -0.45
N GLU A 31 -9.36 -0.45 -0.40
CA GLU A 31 -8.59 -0.18 0.82
C GLU A 31 -7.60 0.96 0.63
N ALA A 32 -7.28 1.66 1.72
CA ALA A 32 -6.31 2.75 1.68
C ALA A 32 -4.91 2.28 2.11
N SER A 33 -3.87 2.71 1.38
CA SER A 33 -2.46 2.46 1.74
C SER A 33 -1.95 3.41 2.82
N LEU A 34 -2.69 4.48 3.13
CA LEU A 34 -2.32 5.54 4.08
C LEU A 34 -0.98 6.21 3.75
N GLY A 35 -0.66 6.31 2.45
CA GLY A 35 0.61 6.85 1.95
C GLY A 35 1.60 5.77 1.51
N HIS A 36 2.90 6.07 1.61
CA HIS A 36 3.97 5.15 1.23
C HIS A 36 4.10 3.99 2.22
N VAL A 37 4.08 2.76 1.71
CA VAL A 37 4.25 1.53 2.52
C VAL A 37 5.71 1.21 2.83
N ARG A 38 6.64 1.79 2.07
CA ARG A 38 8.09 1.64 2.24
C ARG A 38 8.76 2.96 1.88
N ASP A 39 9.84 3.24 2.57
CA ASP A 39 10.72 4.37 2.29
C ASP A 39 12.17 3.90 2.43
N LEU A 40 13.09 4.68 1.87
CA LEU A 40 14.52 4.46 2.09
C LEU A 40 14.91 4.94 3.50
N PRO A 41 15.98 4.39 4.09
CA PRO A 41 16.58 4.96 5.28
C PRO A 41 16.87 6.45 5.06
N ARG A 42 16.47 7.30 6.01
CA ARG A 42 16.61 8.76 5.84
C ARG A 42 18.04 9.23 6.07
N ASN A 43 18.85 8.40 6.73
CA ASN A 43 20.26 8.65 7.00
C ASN A 43 21.00 7.31 7.12
N ALA A 44 22.34 7.36 7.10
CA ALA A 44 23.20 6.18 7.20
C ALA A 44 23.06 5.42 8.54
N ALA A 45 22.57 6.08 9.60
CA ALA A 45 22.37 5.44 10.90
C ALA A 45 21.18 4.45 10.87
N ASP A 46 20.15 4.78 10.08
CA ASP A 46 18.92 4.01 9.89
C ASP A 46 19.11 2.81 8.94
N VAL A 47 20.25 2.72 8.24
CA VAL A 47 20.54 1.58 7.37
C VAL A 47 20.71 0.32 8.22
N PRO A 48 19.97 -0.78 7.94
CA PRO A 48 20.10 -2.01 8.71
C PRO A 48 21.54 -2.53 8.70
N VAL A 49 21.99 -3.12 9.81
CA VAL A 49 23.39 -3.56 10.00
C VAL A 49 23.88 -4.47 8.86
N LYS A 50 22.99 -5.29 8.31
CA LYS A 50 23.27 -6.16 7.16
C LYS A 50 23.73 -5.41 5.91
N TYR A 51 23.28 -4.18 5.70
CA TYR A 51 23.52 -3.40 4.49
C TYR A 51 24.50 -2.25 4.68
N LYS A 52 24.97 -1.97 5.90
CA LYS A 52 25.88 -0.83 6.21
C LYS A 52 27.23 -0.85 5.48
N LYS A 53 27.63 -1.97 4.88
CA LYS A 53 28.92 -2.12 4.16
C LYS A 53 28.76 -2.04 2.64
N GLU A 54 27.54 -1.88 2.16
CA GLU A 54 27.27 -1.74 0.74
C GLU A 54 27.72 -0.35 0.26
N PRO A 55 28.25 -0.22 -0.97
CA PRO A 55 28.75 1.06 -1.48
C PRO A 55 27.66 2.12 -1.69
N TRP A 56 26.38 1.72 -1.65
CA TRP A 56 25.22 2.60 -1.80
C TRP A 56 24.55 2.96 -0.46
N ALA A 57 25.02 2.40 0.65
CA ALA A 57 24.45 2.56 1.98
C ALA A 57 24.84 3.87 2.66
#